data_AF-A0A0A6Y1P6-F1
#
_entry.id   AF-A0A0A6Y1P6-F1
#
_cell.length_a   1.000
_cell.length_b   1.000
_cell.length_c   1.000
_cell.angle_alpha   90.00
_cell.angle_beta   90.00
_cell.angle_gamma   90.00
#
_symmetry.space_group_name_H-M   'P 1'
#
loop_
_entity.id
_entity.type
_entity.pdbx_description
1 polymer ?
#
loop_
_entity_poly.entity_id
_entity_poly.type
_entity_poly.pdbx_seq_one_letter_code
_entity_poly.pdbx_strand_id
1 'polypeptide(L)'
;MSKSIEELLNGLQEELSIYEAKDETVQQLIYEELKDIEQALIKCQKGQYGACEQTGDPLPAHWLKEVPTLKSSKDWNTIWSYGKVSVPFDYSTY
;
A
#
# COMPACT_ATOMS: atom_id res chain seq x y z
N MET A 1 -2.44 18.90 12.18
CA MET A 1 -3.59 18.25 11.53
C MET A 1 -3.09 16.96 10.90
N SER A 2 -3.78 15.84 11.13
CA SER A 2 -3.54 14.62 10.35
C SER A 2 -3.95 14.88 8.91
N LYS A 3 -3.08 14.61 7.92
CA LYS A 3 -3.49 14.63 6.51
C LYS A 3 -4.57 13.59 6.28
N SER A 4 -5.50 13.87 5.37
CA SER A 4 -6.50 12.87 4.93
C SER A 4 -5.81 11.80 4.07
N ILE A 5 -6.43 10.63 3.93
CA ILE A 5 -5.88 9.57 3.08
C ILE A 5 -5.84 9.98 1.60
N GLU A 6 -6.82 10.79 1.17
CA GLU A 6 -6.89 11.34 -0.18
C GLU A 6 -5.75 12.34 -0.44
N GLU A 7 -5.43 13.20 0.54
CA GLU A 7 -4.28 14.11 0.45
C GLU A 7 -2.95 13.34 0.32
N LEU A 8 -2.82 12.22 1.04
CA LEU A 8 -1.64 11.36 0.93
C LEU A 8 -1.54 10.71 -0.45
N LEU A 9 -2.63 10.10 -0.94
CA LEU A 9 -2.69 9.44 -2.24
C LEU A 9 -2.41 10.40 -3.40
N ASN A 10 -3.00 11.60 -3.37
CA ASN A 10 -2.74 12.62 -4.40
C ASN A 10 -1.28 13.08 -4.38
N GLY A 11 -0.68 13.26 -3.20
CA GLY A 11 0.73 13.62 -3.08
C GLY A 11 1.68 12.56 -3.67
N LEU A 12 1.40 11.28 -3.41
CA LEU A 12 2.15 10.17 -4.00
C LEU A 12 1.97 10.08 -5.52
N GLN A 13 0.74 10.31 -6.01
CA GLN A 13 0.46 10.32 -7.44
C GLN A 13 1.29 11.40 -8.16
N GLU A 14 1.34 12.60 -7.61
CA GLU A 14 2.10 13.72 -8.18
C GLU A 14 3.61 13.41 -8.20
N GLU A 15 4.15 12.88 -7.11
CA GLU A 15 5.57 12.52 -6.99
C GLU A 15 5.98 11.43 -8.00
N LEU A 16 5.16 10.39 -8.15
CA LEU A 16 5.43 9.28 -9.07
C LEU A 16 5.21 9.66 -10.54
N SER A 17 4.25 10.54 -10.82
CA SER A 17 3.94 10.97 -12.20
C SER A 17 5.06 11.78 -12.86
N ILE A 18 5.88 12.46 -12.05
CA ILE A 18 7.02 13.25 -12.54
C ILE A 18 8.33 12.45 -12.55
N TYR A 19 8.33 11.22 -12.02
CA TYR A 19 9.55 10.44 -11.88
C TYR A 19 9.90 9.74 -13.21
N GLU A 20 11.04 10.13 -13.79
CA GLU A 20 11.58 9.49 -14.99
C GLU A 20 12.66 8.46 -14.63
N ALA A 21 12.26 7.20 -14.49
CA ALA A 21 13.19 6.09 -14.31
C ALA A 21 13.86 5.69 -15.64
N LYS A 22 15.16 5.37 -15.64
CA LYS A 22 15.85 4.83 -16.84
C LYS A 22 15.67 3.33 -17.03
N ASP A 23 15.34 2.63 -15.96
CA ASP A 23 15.18 1.18 -15.94
C ASP A 23 13.72 0.81 -16.23
N GLU A 24 13.50 -0.08 -17.20
CA GLU A 24 12.16 -0.50 -17.63
C GLU A 24 11.37 -1.19 -16.51
N THR A 25 12.04 -1.95 -15.63
CA THR A 25 11.38 -2.61 -14.49
C THR A 25 10.88 -1.56 -13.52
N VAL A 26 11.70 -0.54 -13.22
CA VAL A 26 11.28 0.57 -12.35
C VAL A 26 10.14 1.36 -12.98
N GLN A 27 10.16 1.63 -14.29
CA GLN A 27 9.05 2.27 -14.98
C GLN A 27 7.75 1.48 -14.86
N GLN A 28 7.83 0.15 -15.03
CA GLN A 28 6.66 -0.74 -14.90
C GLN A 28 6.10 -0.72 -13.46
N LEU A 29 6.96 -0.76 -12.45
CA LEU A 29 6.55 -0.68 -11.04
C LEU A 29 5.87 0.66 -10.72
N ILE A 30 6.39 1.77 -11.26
CA ILE A 30 5.77 3.09 -11.09
C ILE A 30 4.39 3.12 -11.74
N TYR A 31 4.26 2.58 -12.95
CA TYR A 31 2.97 2.50 -13.64
C TYR A 31 1.94 1.67 -12.85
N GLU A 32 2.35 0.54 -12.29
CA GLU A 32 1.51 -0.31 -11.45
C GLU A 32 1.07 0.41 -10.17
N GLU A 33 2.00 1.11 -9.49
CA GLU A 33 1.67 1.86 -8.28
C GLU A 33 0.72 3.04 -8.58
N LEU A 34 0.93 3.77 -9.68
CA LEU A 34 0.03 4.85 -10.10
C LEU A 34 -1.40 4.35 -10.35
N LYS A 35 -1.54 3.17 -10.96
CA LYS A 35 -2.83 2.53 -11.17
C LYS A 35 -3.50 2.16 -9.84
N ASP A 36 -2.72 1.68 -8.88
CA ASP A 36 -3.22 1.30 -7.57
C ASP A 36 -3.67 2.52 -6.75
N ILE A 37 -2.93 3.63 -6.85
CA ILE A 37 -3.32 4.93 -6.29
C ILE A 37 -4.63 5.44 -6.91
N GLU A 38 -4.76 5.39 -8.24
CA GLU A 38 -5.98 5.82 -8.93
C GLU A 38 -7.20 5.01 -8.45
N GLN A 39 -7.07 3.69 -8.35
CA GLN A 39 -8.14 2.84 -7.83
C GLN A 39 -8.48 3.15 -6.36
N ALA A 40 -7.48 3.41 -5.53
CA ALA A 40 -7.68 3.80 -4.13
C ALA A 40 -8.46 5.13 -4.03
N LEU A 41 -8.13 6.13 -4.84
CA LEU A 41 -8.85 7.40 -4.91
C LEU A 41 -10.30 7.21 -5.36
N ILE A 42 -10.55 6.40 -6.39
CA ILE A 42 -11.91 6.05 -6.84
C ILE A 42 -12.71 5.41 -5.71
N LYS A 43 -12.10 4.50 -4.93
CA LYS A 43 -12.77 3.89 -3.77
C LYS A 43 -13.08 4.92 -2.69
N CYS A 44 -12.21 5.89 -2.43
CA CYS A 44 -12.51 6.98 -1.50
C CYS A 44 -13.77 7.75 -1.94
N GLN A 45 -13.83 8.15 -3.21
CA GLN A 45 -14.98 8.87 -3.77
C GLN A 45 -16.28 8.08 -3.71
N LYS A 46 -16.20 6.75 -3.86
CA LYS A 46 -17.37 5.84 -3.78
C LYS A 46 -17.72 5.41 -2.35
N GLY A 47 -16.96 5.83 -1.33
CA GLY A 47 -17.14 5.37 0.04
C GLY A 47 -16.81 3.89 0.26
N GLN A 48 -15.98 3.31 -0.62
CA GLN A 48 -15.58 1.89 -0.63
C GLN A 48 -14.12 1.70 -0.15
N TYR A 49 -13.44 2.77 0.23
CA TYR A 49 -12.07 2.71 0.68
C TYR A 49 -11.94 1.87 1.96
N GLY A 50 -10.93 1.01 2.00
CA GLY A 50 -10.69 0.11 3.11
C GLY A 50 -11.55 -1.16 3.13
N ALA A 51 -12.30 -1.46 2.06
CA ALA A 51 -12.91 -2.79 1.88
C ALA A 51 -11.95 -3.71 1.11
N CYS A 52 -11.84 -4.97 1.58
CA CYS A 52 -11.09 -6.02 0.92
C CYS A 52 -11.75 -6.36 -0.43
N GLU A 53 -11.01 -6.29 -1.54
CA GLU A 53 -11.55 -6.56 -2.88
C GLU A 53 -11.98 -8.01 -3.09
N GLN A 54 -11.45 -8.95 -2.30
CA GLN A 54 -11.74 -10.38 -2.42
C GLN A 54 -12.97 -10.79 -1.62
N THR A 55 -13.20 -10.19 -0.45
CA THR A 55 -14.25 -10.62 0.50
C THR A 55 -15.30 -9.55 0.77
N GLY A 56 -15.00 -8.28 0.51
CA GLY A 56 -15.83 -7.14 0.91
C GLY A 56 -15.68 -6.73 2.38
N ASP A 57 -14.94 -7.51 3.18
CA ASP A 57 -14.74 -7.21 4.61
C ASP A 57 -13.87 -5.96 4.82
N PRO A 58 -14.06 -5.23 5.92
CA PRO A 58 -13.22 -4.09 6.25
C PRO A 58 -11.77 -4.52 6.52
N LEU A 59 -10.82 -3.85 5.87
CA LEU A 59 -9.40 -3.93 6.13
C LEU A 59 -9.06 -3.15 7.43
N PRO A 60 -8.18 -3.68 8.29
CA PRO A 60 -7.72 -2.98 9.47
C PRO A 60 -7.10 -1.61 9.16
N ALA A 61 -7.52 -0.59 9.90
CA ALA A 61 -7.06 0.79 9.69
C ALA A 61 -5.54 0.97 9.84
N HIS A 62 -4.88 0.15 10.67
CA HIS A 62 -3.42 0.20 10.80
C HIS A 62 -2.70 -0.31 9.54
N TRP A 63 -3.28 -1.28 8.82
CA TRP A 63 -2.73 -1.74 7.54
C TRP A 63 -2.80 -0.64 6.49
N LEU A 64 -3.94 0.05 6.39
CA LEU A 64 -4.16 1.15 5.43
C LEU A 64 -3.32 2.39 5.74
N LYS A 65 -2.89 2.56 7.00
CA LYS A 65 -1.92 3.61 7.37
C LYS A 65 -0.51 3.29 6.88
N GLU A 66 -0.14 2.01 6.81
CA GLU A 66 1.17 1.58 6.31
C GLU A 66 1.18 1.43 4.79
N VAL A 67 0.12 0.88 4.22
CA VAL A 67 -0.05 0.64 2.78
C VAL A 67 -1.41 1.20 2.33
N PRO A 68 -1.48 2.49 1.95
CA PRO A 68 -2.72 3.15 1.54
C PRO A 68 -3.42 2.54 0.33
N THR A 69 -2.68 1.83 -0.51
CA THR A 69 -3.16 1.19 -1.75
C THR A 69 -3.57 -0.28 -1.55
N LEU A 70 -3.55 -0.78 -0.31
CA LEU A 70 -3.83 -2.19 -0.01
C LEU A 70 -5.22 -2.62 -0.51
N LYS A 71 -5.26 -3.72 -1.28
CA LYS A 71 -6.49 -4.24 -1.89
C LYS A 71 -7.12 -5.37 -1.10
N SER A 72 -6.31 -6.23 -0.49
CA SER A 72 -6.80 -7.41 0.21
C SER A 72 -5.93 -7.81 1.41
N SER A 73 -6.50 -8.62 2.31
CA SER A 73 -5.73 -9.23 3.40
C SER A 73 -4.66 -10.19 2.89
N LYS A 74 -4.83 -10.77 1.69
CA LYS A 74 -3.81 -11.61 1.06
C LYS A 74 -2.58 -10.80 0.68
N ASP A 75 -2.77 -9.59 0.16
CA ASP A 75 -1.65 -8.70 -0.19
C ASP A 75 -0.86 -8.32 1.07
N TRP A 76 -1.55 -8.02 2.17
CA TRP A 76 -0.92 -7.75 3.45
C TRP A 76 -0.03 -8.90 3.93
N ASN A 77 -0.57 -10.12 3.92
CA ASN A 77 0.18 -11.32 4.31
C ASN A 77 1.37 -11.57 3.38
N THR A 78 1.22 -11.26 2.09
CA THR A 78 2.30 -11.40 1.10
C THR A 78 3.43 -10.41 1.40
N ILE A 79 3.11 -9.13 1.62
CA ILE A 79 4.08 -8.10 2.01
C ILE A 79 4.82 -8.53 3.28
N TRP A 80 4.10 -9.00 4.30
CA TRP A 80 4.70 -9.42 5.56
C TRP A 80 5.56 -10.69 5.44
N SER A 81 5.26 -11.58 4.49
CA SER A 81 6.07 -12.77 4.24
C SER A 81 7.49 -12.45 3.74
N TYR A 82 7.66 -11.31 3.08
CA TYR A 82 8.96 -10.80 2.63
C TYR A 82 9.54 -9.72 3.57
N GLY A 83 8.72 -9.15 4.46
CA GLY A 83 9.16 -8.26 5.52
C GLY A 83 10.14 -8.98 6.44
N LYS A 84 11.19 -8.29 6.88
CA LYS A 84 12.14 -8.84 7.85
C LYS A 84 11.42 -9.06 9.19
N VAL A 85 10.88 -10.26 9.39
CA VAL A 85 10.52 -10.72 10.74
C VAL A 85 11.82 -10.74 11.52
N SER A 86 11.88 -10.05 12.66
CA SER A 86 13.03 -10.21 13.56
C SER A 86 13.17 -11.70 13.85
N VAL A 87 14.29 -12.29 13.46
CA VAL A 87 14.67 -13.61 13.98
C VAL A 87 14.64 -13.47 15.50
N PRO A 88 13.89 -14.33 16.22
CA PRO A 88 13.93 -14.33 17.67
C PRO A 88 15.39 -14.46 18.08
N PHE A 89 15.90 -13.47 18.83
CA PHE A 89 17.24 -13.59 19.41
C PHE A 89 17.16 -14.68 20.47
N ASP A 90 17.78 -15.83 20.21
CA ASP A 90 17.78 -16.95 21.16
C ASP A 90 18.72 -16.61 22.32
N TYR A 91 18.13 -16.30 23.47
CA TYR A 91 18.87 -16.06 24.72
C TYR A 91 19.33 -17.36 25.40
N SER A 92 19.03 -18.55 24.86
CA SER A 92 19.42 -19.84 25.46
C SER A 92 20.92 -20.13 25.44
N THR A 93 21.72 -19.26 24.81
CA THR A 93 23.18 -19.38 24.72
C THR A 93 23.97 -18.62 25.81
N TYR A 94 23.32 -18.11 26.85
CA TYR A 94 23.97 -17.44 27.99
C TYR A 94 23.71 -18.12 29.33
#